data_AF-A0A3N1A6A4-F1
#
_entry.id   AF-A0A3N1A6A4-F1
#
_cell.length_a   1.000
_cell.length_b   1.000
_cell.length_c   1.000
_cell.angle_alpha   90.00
_cell.angle_beta   90.00
_cell.angle_gamma   90.00
#
_symmetry.space_group_name_H-M   'P 1'
#
loop_
_entity.id
_entity.type
_entity.pdbx_description
1 polymer ?
#
loop_
_entity_poly.entity_id
_entity_poly.type
_entity_poly.pdbx_seq_one_letter_code
_entity_poly.pdbx_strand_id
1 'polypeptide(L)'
;MTDTLLGSVTGRRFLVTAWPWRGFAYCVTTAVASGLLWLLLAVPLTPAFSAVVVLFSGHTGGHLIVAAGLGLVGVGMLALLGPRLALAIARAERWRLRLVGDAPLPPGRRGDLYTDPATWRAVTYALLLGIVGPMWLGVLGAIGLIVVSTPVSVEYRISVMDSPAGIVGRVVGGLLLIPVLLYLIALFGGAHAALARLLLCPEPSEELVEVARSRTRLAYAFDAERLRIERDLHDIAQQRLVALTMQIGMARLDLPSSSPAAAAMSCAHDQAKRPGPGWW
;
A
#
# COMPACT_ATOMS: atom_id res chain seq x y z
N MET A 1 -0.07 18.06 13.59
CA MET A 1 1.28 17.92 13.01
C MET A 1 1.10 17.39 11.61
N THR A 2 1.68 18.03 10.59
CA THR A 2 1.52 17.60 9.20
C THR A 2 2.50 16.45 8.93
N ASP A 3 2.03 15.21 8.98
CA ASP A 3 2.87 14.01 8.85
C ASP A 3 3.37 13.75 7.41
N THR A 4 3.05 14.66 6.48
CA THR A 4 3.44 14.56 5.08
C THR A 4 4.21 15.78 4.63
N LEU A 5 5.16 15.54 3.72
CA LEU A 5 6.02 16.58 3.17
C LEU A 5 5.23 17.69 2.44
N LEU A 6 4.11 17.36 1.80
CA LEU A 6 3.27 18.35 1.14
C LEU A 6 2.57 19.29 2.15
N GLY A 7 2.23 18.76 3.33
CA GLY A 7 1.67 19.54 4.42
C GLY A 7 2.69 20.45 5.12
N SER A 8 3.98 20.10 5.09
CA SER A 8 5.02 20.94 5.70
C SER A 8 5.44 22.13 4.81
N VAL A 9 5.24 22.06 3.49
CA VAL A 9 5.54 23.13 2.53
C VAL A 9 4.74 24.41 2.82
N THR A 10 3.53 24.31 3.36
CA THR A 10 2.69 25.48 3.69
C THR A 10 3.07 26.15 5.02
N GLY A 11 3.99 25.56 5.78
CA GLY A 11 4.42 26.07 7.08
C GLY A 11 5.43 27.22 6.96
N ARG A 12 5.23 28.31 7.72
CA ARG A 12 6.13 29.47 7.80
C ARG A 12 7.58 29.14 8.21
N ARG A 13 7.82 27.99 8.83
CA ARG A 13 9.15 27.54 9.29
C ARG A 13 9.79 26.47 8.39
N PHE A 14 9.21 26.19 7.22
CA PHE A 14 9.65 25.10 6.33
C PHE A 14 11.17 25.09 6.10
N LEU A 15 11.76 26.23 5.72
CA LEU A 15 13.19 26.36 5.40
C LEU A 15 14.13 26.10 6.59
N VAL A 16 13.64 26.20 7.83
CA VAL A 16 14.44 26.02 9.06
C VAL A 16 14.30 24.59 9.62
N THR A 17 13.38 23.79 9.07
CA THR A 17 13.15 22.41 9.53
C THR A 17 13.97 21.39 8.72
N ALA A 18 13.94 20.12 9.14
CA ALA A 18 14.58 19.02 8.40
C ALA A 18 13.83 18.62 7.11
N TRP A 19 12.63 19.15 6.85
CA TRP A 19 11.78 18.76 5.73
C TRP A 19 12.35 19.03 4.33
N PRO A 20 13.01 20.18 4.05
CA PRO A 20 13.66 20.41 2.76
C PRO A 20 14.73 19.36 2.46
N TRP A 21 15.49 18.95 3.47
CA TRP A 21 16.53 17.91 3.34
C TRP A 21 15.94 16.52 3.07
N ARG A 22 14.80 16.19 3.69
CA ARG A 22 14.07 14.95 3.38
C ARG A 22 13.53 14.95 1.96
N GLY A 23 13.02 16.09 1.48
CA GLY A 23 12.60 16.28 0.10
C GLY A 23 13.76 16.13 -0.88
N PHE A 24 14.90 16.75 -0.58
CA PHE A 24 16.12 16.62 -1.37
C PHE A 24 16.60 15.17 -1.45
N ALA A 25 16.70 14.48 -0.32
CA ALA A 25 17.09 13.06 -0.28
C ALA A 25 16.12 12.19 -1.09
N TYR A 26 14.82 12.49 -1.03
CA TYR A 26 13.83 11.79 -1.84
C TYR A 26 14.00 12.08 -3.34
N CYS A 27 14.22 13.33 -3.75
CA CYS A 27 14.48 13.67 -5.15
C CYS A 27 15.77 13.03 -5.69
N VAL A 28 16.87 13.04 -4.92
CA VAL A 28 18.14 12.40 -5.29
C VAL A 28 17.95 10.90 -5.47
N THR A 29 17.29 10.24 -4.51
CA THR A 29 17.00 8.81 -4.64
C THR A 29 16.03 8.50 -5.79
N THR A 30 15.15 9.45 -6.16
CA THR A 30 14.29 9.31 -7.34
C THR A 30 15.12 9.41 -8.62
N ALA A 31 16.10 10.31 -8.67
CA ALA A 31 17.00 10.43 -9.82
C ALA A 31 17.77 9.13 -10.05
N VAL A 32 18.30 8.53 -8.99
CA VAL A 32 18.97 7.22 -9.06
C VAL A 32 18.00 6.13 -9.52
N ALA A 33 16.80 6.07 -8.95
CA ALA A 33 15.81 5.06 -9.32
C ALA A 33 15.34 5.21 -10.78
N SER A 34 15.10 6.43 -11.25
CA SER A 34 14.71 6.73 -12.63
C SER A 34 15.84 6.43 -13.62
N GLY A 35 17.08 6.78 -13.27
CA GLY A 35 18.27 6.45 -14.07
C GLY A 35 18.48 4.94 -14.17
N LEU A 36 18.37 4.21 -13.06
CA LEU A 36 18.45 2.75 -13.05
C LEU A 36 17.33 2.11 -13.88
N LEU A 37 16.10 2.62 -13.77
CA LEU A 37 14.99 2.19 -14.61
C LEU A 37 15.32 2.37 -16.11
N TRP A 38 15.84 3.53 -16.52
CA TRP A 38 16.22 3.77 -17.91
C TRP A 38 17.36 2.87 -18.38
N LEU A 39 18.36 2.61 -17.54
CA LEU A 39 19.43 1.65 -17.84
C LEU A 39 18.88 0.24 -18.07
N LEU A 40 17.93 -0.20 -17.25
CA LEU A 40 17.30 -1.51 -17.38
C LEU A 40 16.34 -1.58 -18.57
N LEU A 41 15.62 -0.51 -18.88
CA LEU A 41 14.76 -0.41 -20.06
C LEU A 41 15.54 -0.27 -21.37
N ALA A 42 16.77 0.24 -21.35
CA ALA A 42 17.60 0.34 -22.54
C ALA A 42 17.82 -1.03 -23.19
N VAL A 43 17.95 -2.10 -22.39
CA VAL A 43 18.17 -3.46 -22.87
C VAL A 43 17.06 -3.95 -23.82
N PRO A 44 15.77 -3.93 -23.46
CA PRO A 44 14.70 -4.31 -24.37
C PRO A 44 14.30 -3.21 -25.37
N LEU A 45 14.51 -1.93 -25.04
CA LEU A 45 14.17 -0.82 -25.96
C LEU A 45 15.13 -0.71 -27.14
N THR A 46 16.42 -1.03 -26.95
CA THR A 46 17.41 -0.96 -28.04
C THR A 46 17.05 -1.82 -29.25
N PRO A 47 16.79 -3.15 -29.12
CA PRO A 47 16.41 -3.96 -30.27
C PRO A 47 15.06 -3.54 -30.87
N ALA A 48 14.08 -3.14 -30.04
CA ALA A 48 12.79 -2.63 -30.54
C ALA A 48 12.97 -1.34 -31.36
N PHE A 49 13.80 -0.41 -30.88
CA PHE A 49 14.11 0.84 -31.57
C PHE A 49 14.92 0.59 -32.85
N SER A 50 15.93 -0.29 -32.80
CA SER A 50 16.70 -0.67 -33.99
C SER A 50 15.81 -1.29 -35.08
N ALA A 51 14.83 -2.13 -34.71
CA ALA A 51 13.84 -2.66 -35.65
C ALA A 51 13.05 -1.56 -36.36
N VAL A 52 12.59 -0.56 -35.59
CA VAL A 52 11.88 0.61 -36.12
C VAL A 52 12.79 1.39 -37.07
N VAL A 53 14.02 1.71 -36.67
CA VAL A 53 14.98 2.45 -37.51
C VAL A 53 15.21 1.73 -38.84
N VAL A 54 15.43 0.41 -38.82
CA VAL A 54 15.64 -0.39 -40.05
C VAL A 54 14.41 -0.34 -40.97
N LEU A 55 13.20 -0.43 -40.40
CA LEU A 55 11.94 -0.34 -41.14
C LEU A 55 11.77 1.01 -41.84
N PHE A 56 12.14 2.11 -41.18
CA PHE A 56 12.06 3.47 -41.72
C PHE A 56 13.22 3.84 -42.65
N SER A 57 14.30 3.06 -42.67
CA SER A 57 15.48 3.35 -43.49
C SER A 57 15.35 2.90 -44.96
N GLY A 58 14.21 2.33 -45.36
CA GLY A 58 13.94 1.93 -46.75
C GLY A 58 14.70 0.69 -47.22
N HIS A 59 15.31 -0.07 -46.31
CA HIS A 59 15.98 -1.33 -46.64
C HIS A 59 14.96 -2.40 -47.07
N THR A 60 15.32 -3.23 -48.05
CA THR A 60 14.47 -4.30 -48.57
C THR A 60 15.11 -5.69 -48.36
N GLY A 61 14.35 -6.75 -48.61
CA GLY A 61 14.84 -8.12 -48.51
C GLY A 61 15.18 -8.56 -47.08
N GLY A 62 16.38 -9.12 -46.87
CA GLY A 62 16.79 -9.73 -45.60
C GLY A 62 16.76 -8.80 -44.38
N HIS A 63 16.87 -7.47 -44.59
CA HIS A 63 16.79 -6.49 -43.50
C HIS A 63 15.43 -6.47 -42.79
N LEU A 64 14.34 -6.76 -43.50
CA LEU A 64 13.00 -6.82 -42.91
C LEU A 64 12.85 -8.01 -41.96
N ILE A 65 13.51 -9.14 -42.27
CA ILE A 65 13.54 -10.32 -41.39
C ILE A 65 14.32 -9.99 -40.11
N VAL A 66 15.45 -9.30 -40.24
CA VAL A 66 16.24 -8.84 -39.09
C VAL A 66 15.43 -7.86 -38.24
N ALA A 67 14.75 -6.89 -38.85
CA ALA A 67 13.88 -5.95 -38.16
C ALA A 67 12.76 -6.67 -37.40
N ALA A 68 12.09 -7.64 -38.02
CA ALA A 68 11.06 -8.45 -37.37
C ALA A 68 11.63 -9.23 -36.17
N GLY A 69 12.80 -9.85 -36.32
CA GLY A 69 13.48 -10.57 -35.24
C GLY A 69 13.84 -9.66 -34.07
N LEU A 70 14.44 -8.49 -34.34
CA LEU A 70 14.78 -7.50 -33.32
C LEU A 70 13.53 -6.95 -32.61
N GLY A 71 12.47 -6.66 -33.37
CA GLY A 71 11.20 -6.19 -32.82
C GLY A 71 10.56 -7.23 -31.90
N LEU A 72 10.51 -8.49 -32.34
CA LEU A 72 9.98 -9.60 -31.55
C LEU A 72 10.77 -9.81 -30.25
N VAL A 73 12.11 -9.76 -30.33
CA VAL A 73 12.99 -9.86 -29.15
C VAL A 73 12.72 -8.70 -28.18
N GLY A 74 12.72 -7.46 -28.67
CA GLY A 74 12.49 -6.29 -27.82
C GLY A 74 11.12 -6.29 -27.14
N VAL A 75 10.05 -6.56 -27.91
CA VAL A 75 8.68 -6.67 -27.39
C VAL A 75 8.54 -7.85 -26.42
N GLY A 76 9.11 -9.01 -26.75
CA GLY A 76 9.10 -10.18 -25.88
C GLY A 76 9.81 -9.92 -24.55
N MET A 77 10.97 -9.25 -24.58
CA MET A 77 11.68 -8.85 -23.37
C MET A 77 10.89 -7.84 -22.55
N LEU A 78 10.23 -6.84 -23.16
CA LEU A 78 9.34 -5.91 -22.44
C LEU A 78 8.17 -6.65 -21.77
N ALA A 79 7.52 -7.57 -22.49
CA ALA A 79 6.40 -8.35 -21.97
C ALA A 79 6.82 -9.23 -20.78
N LEU A 80 7.99 -9.88 -20.86
CA LEU A 80 8.48 -10.81 -19.84
C LEU A 80 9.12 -10.11 -18.63
N LEU A 81 9.92 -9.05 -18.85
CA LEU A 81 10.71 -8.38 -17.82
C LEU A 81 10.01 -7.14 -17.26
N GLY A 82 9.22 -6.43 -18.06
CA GLY A 82 8.57 -5.17 -17.69
C GLY A 82 7.71 -5.27 -16.42
N PRO A 83 6.74 -6.22 -16.35
CA PRO A 83 5.92 -6.40 -15.16
C PRO A 83 6.74 -6.76 -13.90
N ARG A 84 7.78 -7.59 -14.05
CA ARG A 84 8.65 -7.99 -12.93
C ARG A 84 9.48 -6.81 -12.41
N LEU A 85 10.05 -6.04 -13.33
CA LEU A 85 10.79 -4.82 -13.01
C LEU A 85 9.90 -3.77 -12.34
N ALA A 86 8.69 -3.58 -12.87
CA ALA A 86 7.70 -2.67 -12.30
C ALA A 86 7.34 -3.03 -10.85
N LEU A 87 7.15 -4.32 -10.55
CA LEU A 87 6.91 -4.79 -9.18
C LEU A 87 8.12 -4.57 -8.25
N ALA A 88 9.35 -4.81 -8.75
CA ALA A 88 10.57 -4.55 -8.00
C ALA A 88 10.72 -3.06 -7.66
N ILE A 89 10.47 -2.18 -8.63
CA ILE A 89 10.46 -0.72 -8.45
C ILE A 89 9.37 -0.30 -7.47
N ALA A 90 8.16 -0.85 -7.59
CA ALA A 90 7.07 -0.57 -6.66
C ALA A 90 7.38 -1.02 -5.22
N ARG A 91 8.15 -2.11 -5.05
CA ARG A 91 8.62 -2.55 -3.73
C ARG A 91 9.66 -1.60 -3.16
N ALA A 92 10.64 -1.18 -3.96
CA ALA A 92 11.63 -0.19 -3.57
C ALA A 92 10.97 1.16 -3.22
N GLU A 93 10.00 1.60 -4.02
CA GLU A 93 9.29 2.86 -3.79
C GLU A 93 8.50 2.85 -2.47
N ARG A 94 7.81 1.76 -2.17
CA ARG A 94 7.09 1.61 -0.89
C ARG A 94 8.02 1.70 0.32
N TRP A 95 9.26 1.23 0.19
CA TRP A 95 10.28 1.44 1.22
C TRP A 95 10.75 2.90 1.29
N ARG A 96 10.95 3.55 0.14
CA ARG A 96 11.34 4.97 0.06
C ARG A 96 10.29 5.94 0.59
N LEU A 97 9.00 5.61 0.49
CA LEU A 97 7.92 6.42 1.05
C LEU A 97 8.08 6.67 2.56
N ARG A 98 8.77 5.77 3.29
CA ARG A 98 9.15 5.94 4.70
C ARG A 98 10.01 7.18 4.96
N LEU A 99 10.74 7.65 3.95
CA LEU A 99 11.54 8.87 4.06
C LEU A 99 10.67 10.14 4.14
N VAL A 100 9.42 10.06 3.66
CA VAL A 100 8.55 11.23 3.40
C VAL A 100 7.20 11.15 4.16
N GLY A 101 6.89 10.02 4.83
CA GLY A 101 5.70 9.84 5.67
C GLY A 101 5.52 8.38 6.13
N ASP A 102 4.34 8.05 6.66
CA ASP A 102 4.04 6.72 7.19
C ASP A 102 4.02 5.62 6.14
N ALA A 103 4.42 4.42 6.57
CA ALA A 103 4.63 3.24 5.74
C ALA A 103 3.30 2.52 5.45
N PRO A 104 2.76 2.59 4.23
CA PRO A 104 1.57 1.82 3.89
C PRO A 104 1.90 0.31 3.81
N LEU A 105 1.00 -0.52 4.32
CA LEU A 105 1.08 -1.97 4.21
C LEU A 105 0.94 -2.38 2.73
N PRO A 106 1.77 -3.31 2.22
CA PRO A 106 1.66 -3.76 0.84
C PRO A 106 0.34 -4.52 0.64
N PRO A 107 -0.45 -4.24 -0.41
CA PRO A 107 -1.55 -5.12 -0.80
C PRO A 107 -1.02 -6.54 -1.05
N GLY A 108 -1.73 -7.54 -0.55
CA GLY A 108 -1.47 -8.94 -0.86
C GLY A 108 -1.66 -9.19 -2.36
N ARG A 109 -0.78 -9.99 -2.97
CA ARG A 109 -0.91 -10.39 -4.37
C ARG A 109 -2.15 -11.25 -4.52
N ARG A 110 -3.09 -10.87 -5.39
CA ARG A 110 -4.40 -11.53 -5.52
C ARG A 110 -4.56 -12.38 -6.79
N GLY A 111 -3.53 -12.45 -7.65
CA GLY A 111 -3.61 -13.20 -8.90
C GLY A 111 -2.24 -13.56 -9.52
N ASP A 112 -2.26 -14.00 -10.78
CA ASP A 112 -1.05 -14.22 -11.57
C ASP A 112 -0.43 -12.89 -12.02
N LEU A 113 0.84 -12.88 -12.43
CA LEU A 113 1.62 -11.69 -12.78
C LEU A 113 0.87 -10.75 -13.73
N TYR A 114 0.24 -11.29 -14.78
CA TYR A 114 -0.42 -10.50 -15.83
C TYR A 114 -1.89 -10.17 -15.55
N THR A 115 -2.52 -10.88 -14.60
CA THR A 115 -3.93 -10.69 -14.28
C THR A 115 -4.14 -9.84 -13.03
N ASP A 116 -3.12 -9.71 -12.17
CA ASP A 116 -3.20 -8.93 -10.95
C ASP A 116 -3.25 -7.40 -11.26
N PRO A 117 -4.31 -6.68 -10.85
CA PRO A 117 -4.39 -5.23 -10.98
C PRO A 117 -3.23 -4.49 -10.31
N ALA A 118 -2.62 -5.05 -9.27
CA ALA A 118 -1.47 -4.45 -8.60
C ALA A 118 -0.25 -4.36 -9.53
N THR A 119 -0.06 -5.34 -10.42
CA THR A 119 1.03 -5.32 -11.41
C THR A 119 0.85 -4.18 -12.40
N TRP A 120 -0.37 -4.01 -12.94
CA TRP A 120 -0.64 -2.95 -13.91
C TRP A 120 -0.49 -1.56 -13.29
N ARG A 121 -0.93 -1.36 -12.04
CA ARG A 121 -0.67 -0.12 -11.30
C ARG A 121 0.84 0.14 -11.12
N ALA A 122 1.61 -0.91 -10.82
CA ALA A 122 3.07 -0.80 -10.74
C ALA A 122 3.71 -0.46 -12.10
N VAL A 123 3.21 -1.02 -13.20
CA VAL A 123 3.65 -0.68 -14.57
C VAL A 123 3.31 0.76 -14.90
N THR A 124 2.08 1.23 -14.60
CA THR A 124 1.70 2.64 -14.77
C THR A 124 2.62 3.56 -13.96
N TYR A 125 2.90 3.20 -12.71
CA TYR A 125 3.84 3.97 -11.88
C TYR A 125 5.25 4.00 -12.50
N ALA A 126 5.79 2.86 -12.93
CA ALA A 126 7.11 2.79 -13.57
C ALA A 126 7.16 3.61 -14.87
N LEU A 127 6.09 3.59 -15.68
CA LEU A 127 5.97 4.40 -16.88
C LEU A 127 5.98 5.89 -16.54
N LEU A 128 5.18 6.32 -15.56
CA LEU A 128 5.17 7.70 -15.09
C LEU A 128 6.53 8.12 -14.52
N LEU A 129 7.20 7.24 -13.77
CA LEU A 129 8.55 7.47 -13.27
C LEU A 129 9.59 7.59 -14.39
N GLY A 130 9.44 6.82 -15.48
CA GLY A 130 10.33 6.86 -16.63
C GLY A 130 10.14 8.10 -17.51
N ILE A 131 8.91 8.59 -17.65
CA ILE A 131 8.58 9.74 -18.52
C ILE A 131 8.63 11.06 -17.73
N VAL A 132 7.84 11.16 -16.66
CA VAL A 132 7.69 12.39 -15.89
C VAL A 132 8.90 12.63 -15.01
N GLY A 133 9.47 11.56 -14.43
CA GLY A 133 10.66 11.58 -13.57
C GLY A 133 11.81 12.43 -14.11
N PRO A 134 12.40 12.05 -15.26
CA PRO A 134 13.52 12.79 -15.85
C PRO A 134 13.17 14.24 -16.20
N MET A 135 11.93 14.53 -16.59
CA MET A 135 11.51 15.89 -16.96
C MET A 135 11.63 16.85 -15.78
N TRP A 136 11.00 16.54 -14.64
CA TRP A 136 11.06 17.45 -13.49
C TRP A 136 12.45 17.43 -12.81
N LEU A 137 13.13 16.28 -12.80
CA LEU A 137 14.52 16.20 -12.33
C LEU A 137 15.46 17.05 -13.19
N GLY A 138 15.24 17.09 -14.51
CA GLY A 138 15.97 17.96 -15.42
C GLY A 138 15.75 19.45 -15.11
N VAL A 139 14.52 19.86 -14.83
CA VAL A 139 14.21 21.23 -14.40
C VAL A 139 14.90 21.58 -13.09
N LEU A 140 14.79 20.72 -12.06
CA LEU A 140 15.46 20.94 -10.78
C LEU A 140 16.98 20.95 -10.93
N GLY A 141 17.53 20.04 -11.74
CA GLY A 141 18.94 19.94 -12.05
C GLY A 141 19.47 21.18 -12.76
N ALA A 142 18.72 21.73 -13.71
CA ALA A 142 19.07 22.97 -14.41
C ALA A 142 19.08 24.18 -13.45
N ILE A 143 18.05 24.32 -12.62
CA ILE A 143 17.97 25.37 -11.58
C ILE A 143 19.12 25.22 -10.59
N GLY A 144 19.38 24.00 -10.11
CA GLY A 144 20.49 23.68 -9.21
C GLY A 144 21.84 23.98 -9.85
N LEU A 145 22.04 23.65 -11.12
CA LEU A 145 23.26 23.95 -11.86
C LEU A 145 23.46 25.46 -12.01
N ILE A 146 22.41 26.23 -12.27
CA ILE A 146 22.46 27.70 -12.29
C ILE A 146 22.93 28.26 -10.94
N VAL A 147 22.38 27.75 -9.83
CA VAL A 147 22.78 28.15 -8.47
C VAL A 147 24.24 27.80 -8.21
N VAL A 148 24.61 26.53 -8.39
CA VAL A 148 25.95 26.01 -8.07
C VAL A 148 27.04 26.59 -8.97
N SER A 149 26.72 26.89 -10.23
CA SER A 149 27.67 27.52 -11.16
C SER A 149 27.87 29.01 -10.89
N THR A 150 27.09 29.64 -10.01
CA THR A 150 27.19 31.09 -9.70
C THR A 150 28.62 31.53 -9.33
N PRO A 151 29.33 30.94 -8.35
CA PRO A 151 30.69 31.36 -7.99
C PRO A 151 31.68 31.21 -9.15
N VAL A 152 31.66 30.06 -9.84
CA VAL A 152 32.52 29.78 -11.01
C VAL A 152 32.24 30.78 -12.13
N SER A 153 30.97 31.07 -12.38
CA SER A 153 30.57 32.04 -13.40
C SER A 153 31.18 33.41 -13.08
N VAL A 154 31.03 33.87 -11.84
CA VAL A 154 31.54 35.18 -11.39
C VAL A 154 33.08 35.26 -11.47
N GLU A 155 33.78 34.20 -11.05
CA GLU A 155 35.24 34.14 -11.08
C GLU A 155 35.82 34.17 -12.50
N TYR A 156 35.27 33.37 -13.42
CA TYR A 156 35.77 33.24 -14.78
C TYR A 156 35.11 34.20 -15.80
N ARG A 157 34.26 35.12 -15.35
CA ARG A 157 33.56 36.14 -16.17
C ARG A 157 32.88 35.56 -17.43
N ILE A 158 32.16 34.45 -17.28
CA ILE A 158 31.58 33.71 -18.41
C ILE A 158 30.48 34.52 -19.13
N SER A 159 30.80 35.01 -20.33
CA SER A 159 29.94 35.53 -21.44
C SER A 159 29.03 36.76 -21.23
N VAL A 160 28.59 37.13 -20.01
CA VAL A 160 27.69 38.30 -19.80
C VAL A 160 28.13 39.24 -18.65
N MET A 161 29.30 38.98 -18.03
CA MET A 161 29.73 39.67 -16.80
C MET A 161 30.86 40.69 -16.99
N ASP A 162 30.96 41.30 -18.16
CA ASP A 162 31.92 42.40 -18.39
C ASP A 162 31.55 43.68 -17.61
N SER A 163 30.31 43.80 -17.13
CA SER A 163 29.83 44.90 -16.30
C SER A 163 29.67 44.49 -14.81
N PRO A 164 29.92 45.40 -13.86
CA PRO A 164 29.63 45.18 -12.43
C PRO A 164 28.15 44.83 -12.17
N ALA A 165 27.24 45.40 -12.95
CA ALA A 165 25.81 45.11 -12.85
C ALA A 165 25.48 43.65 -13.20
N GLY A 166 26.15 43.06 -14.20
CA GLY A 166 25.98 41.65 -14.56
C GLY A 166 26.42 40.68 -13.46
N ILE A 167 27.50 41.00 -12.75
CA ILE A 167 28.00 40.21 -11.61
C ILE A 167 26.98 40.25 -10.46
N VAL A 168 26.53 41.45 -10.08
CA VAL A 168 25.53 41.62 -9.02
C VAL A 168 24.23 40.90 -9.38
N GLY A 169 23.77 41.03 -10.63
CA GLY A 169 22.58 40.33 -11.12
C GLY A 169 22.70 38.81 -11.01
N ARG A 170 23.86 38.24 -11.36
CA ARG A 170 24.11 36.79 -11.26
C ARG A 170 24.10 36.30 -9.81
N VAL A 171 24.76 37.03 -8.90
CA VAL A 171 24.81 36.68 -7.47
C VAL A 171 23.43 36.77 -6.83
N VAL A 172 22.71 37.88 -7.04
CA VAL A 172 21.36 38.06 -6.51
C VAL A 172 20.40 37.04 -7.10
N GLY A 173 20.47 36.78 -8.41
CA GLY A 173 19.67 35.76 -9.08
C GLY A 173 19.91 34.36 -8.50
N GLY A 174 21.17 33.96 -8.32
CA GLY A 174 21.52 32.68 -7.70
C GLY A 174 21.00 32.57 -6.26
N LEU A 175 21.16 33.62 -5.46
CA LEU A 175 20.69 33.65 -4.07
C LEU A 175 19.16 33.56 -3.97
N LEU A 176 18.43 34.25 -4.83
CA LEU A 176 16.96 34.19 -4.90
C LEU A 176 16.45 32.84 -5.40
N LEU A 177 17.23 32.13 -6.23
CA LEU A 177 16.86 30.80 -6.74
C LEU A 177 16.97 29.70 -5.69
N ILE A 178 17.80 29.86 -4.64
CA ILE A 178 17.97 28.86 -3.57
C ILE A 178 16.65 28.52 -2.87
N PRO A 179 15.89 29.48 -2.29
CA PRO A 179 14.61 29.16 -1.67
C PRO A 179 13.62 28.59 -2.68
N VAL A 180 13.59 29.12 -3.91
CA VAL A 180 12.74 28.59 -4.98
C VAL A 180 13.02 27.12 -5.25
N LEU A 181 14.30 26.74 -5.36
CA LEU A 181 14.73 25.36 -5.58
C LEU A 181 14.29 24.45 -4.42
N LEU A 182 14.45 24.88 -3.17
CA LEU A 182 14.03 24.10 -1.99
C LEU A 182 12.51 23.88 -1.95
N TYR A 183 11.73 24.90 -2.29
CA TYR A 183 10.27 24.78 -2.40
C TYR A 183 9.84 23.85 -3.55
N LEU A 184 10.49 23.95 -4.71
CA LEU A 184 10.21 23.07 -5.86
C LEU A 184 10.57 21.62 -5.56
N ILE A 185 11.74 21.36 -4.98
CA ILE A 185 12.16 20.01 -4.52
C ILE A 185 11.08 19.41 -3.62
N ALA A 186 10.58 20.19 -2.68
CA ALA A 186 9.57 19.70 -1.75
C ALA A 186 8.22 19.49 -2.43
N LEU A 187 7.78 20.41 -3.29
CA LEU A 187 6.55 20.28 -4.04
C LEU A 187 6.56 19.03 -4.93
N PHE A 188 7.61 18.85 -5.74
CA PHE A 188 7.75 17.71 -6.64
C PHE A 188 7.93 16.40 -5.87
N GLY A 189 8.80 16.38 -4.85
CA GLY A 189 8.99 15.20 -4.00
C GLY A 189 7.71 14.79 -3.29
N GLY A 190 6.94 15.76 -2.78
CA GLY A 190 5.66 15.51 -2.13
C GLY A 190 4.58 15.04 -3.12
N ALA A 191 4.50 15.65 -4.31
CA ALA A 191 3.56 15.26 -5.36
C ALA A 191 3.85 13.85 -5.89
N HIS A 192 5.13 13.53 -6.10
CA HIS A 192 5.56 12.19 -6.47
C HIS A 192 5.23 11.18 -5.36
N ALA A 193 5.52 11.49 -4.10
CA ALA A 193 5.17 10.62 -2.99
C ALA A 193 3.64 10.40 -2.88
N ALA A 194 2.82 11.42 -3.18
CA ALA A 194 1.37 11.30 -3.23
C ALA A 194 0.89 10.40 -4.38
N LEU A 195 1.45 10.57 -5.57
CA LEU A 195 1.19 9.71 -6.73
C LEU A 195 1.58 8.24 -6.45
N ALA A 196 2.74 8.03 -5.84
CA ALA A 196 3.20 6.70 -5.45
C ALA A 196 2.26 6.04 -4.45
N ARG A 197 1.74 6.77 -3.45
CA ARG A 197 0.72 6.25 -2.53
C ARG A 197 -0.57 5.89 -3.25
N LEU A 198 -1.08 6.78 -4.11
CA LEU A 198 -2.32 6.56 -4.87
C LEU A 198 -2.25 5.28 -5.72
N LEU A 199 -1.12 5.04 -6.39
CA LEU A 199 -0.96 3.92 -7.32
C LEU A 199 -0.52 2.62 -6.63
N LEU A 200 0.38 2.70 -5.65
CA LEU A 200 1.05 1.51 -5.07
C LEU A 200 0.47 1.07 -3.73
N CYS A 201 -0.33 1.94 -3.10
CA CYS A 201 -0.88 1.76 -1.76
C CYS A 201 -2.38 2.06 -1.77
N PRO A 202 -3.16 1.33 -2.57
CA PRO A 202 -4.62 1.48 -2.56
C PRO A 202 -5.13 1.24 -1.13
N GLU A 203 -5.96 2.16 -0.65
CA GLU A 203 -6.61 2.05 0.66
C GLU A 203 -7.34 0.70 0.77
N PRO A 204 -7.30 0.04 1.94
CA PRO A 204 -7.96 -1.25 2.14
C PRO A 204 -9.49 -1.05 2.32
N SER A 205 -10.17 -0.43 1.36
CA SER A 205 -11.57 0.00 1.52
C SER A 205 -12.60 -1.10 1.22
N GLU A 206 -12.27 -2.11 0.41
CA GLU A 206 -13.25 -3.13 0.00
C GLU A 206 -13.10 -4.46 0.76
N GLU A 207 -11.87 -4.94 0.95
CA GLU A 207 -11.64 -6.27 1.56
C GLU A 207 -11.73 -6.25 3.09
N LEU A 208 -11.39 -5.14 3.77
CA LEU A 208 -11.65 -5.02 5.22
C LEU A 208 -13.15 -4.98 5.50
N VAL A 209 -13.94 -4.37 4.61
CA VAL A 209 -15.41 -4.39 4.71
C VAL A 209 -15.93 -5.79 4.45
N GLU A 210 -15.36 -6.53 3.50
CA GLU A 210 -15.76 -7.90 3.20
C GLU A 210 -15.36 -8.91 4.29
N VAL A 211 -14.16 -8.77 4.86
CA VAL A 211 -13.68 -9.56 6.01
C VAL A 211 -14.48 -9.21 7.26
N ALA A 212 -14.77 -7.93 7.51
CA ALA A 212 -15.64 -7.51 8.61
C ALA A 212 -17.04 -8.11 8.45
N ARG A 213 -17.64 -8.05 7.25
CA ARG A 213 -18.93 -8.68 6.92
C ARG A 213 -18.88 -10.20 7.07
N SER A 214 -17.80 -10.85 6.65
CA SER A 214 -17.63 -12.29 6.79
C SER A 214 -17.55 -12.71 8.26
N ARG A 215 -16.81 -11.95 9.08
CA ARG A 215 -16.75 -12.14 10.53
C ARG A 215 -18.09 -11.88 11.20
N THR A 216 -18.86 -10.89 10.74
CA THR A 216 -20.22 -10.68 11.27
C THR A 216 -21.13 -11.87 10.92
N ARG A 217 -21.09 -12.37 9.68
CA ARG A 217 -21.86 -13.56 9.27
C ARG A 217 -21.49 -14.80 10.09
N LEU A 218 -20.20 -15.02 10.34
CA LEU A 218 -19.73 -16.12 11.19
C LEU A 218 -20.15 -15.94 12.65
N ALA A 219 -20.03 -14.73 13.22
CA ALA A 219 -20.48 -14.45 14.57
C ALA A 219 -21.98 -14.70 14.74
N TYR A 220 -22.81 -14.22 13.80
CA TYR A 220 -24.25 -14.51 13.80
C TYR A 220 -24.57 -16.00 13.67
N ALA A 221 -23.81 -16.75 12.85
CA ALA A 221 -23.99 -18.20 12.74
C ALA A 221 -23.63 -18.93 14.05
N PHE A 222 -22.55 -18.51 14.72
CA PHE A 222 -22.15 -19.07 16.01
C PHE A 222 -23.13 -18.72 17.14
N ASP A 223 -23.65 -17.50 17.18
CA ASP A 223 -24.65 -17.09 18.18
C ASP A 223 -25.96 -17.86 18.00
N ALA A 224 -26.41 -18.07 16.75
CA ALA A 224 -27.59 -18.87 16.46
C ALA A 224 -27.44 -20.34 16.90
N GLU A 225 -26.27 -20.94 16.62
CA GLU A 225 -26.00 -22.32 17.05
C GLU A 225 -25.86 -22.43 18.58
N ARG A 226 -25.27 -21.43 19.24
CA ARG A 226 -25.20 -21.39 20.70
C ARG A 226 -26.59 -21.35 21.34
N LEU A 227 -27.49 -20.50 20.85
CA LEU A 227 -28.87 -20.42 21.35
C LEU A 227 -29.63 -21.73 21.12
N ARG A 228 -29.37 -22.40 20.00
CA ARG A 228 -29.94 -23.73 19.70
C ARG A 228 -29.43 -24.79 20.68
N ILE A 229 -28.12 -24.85 20.92
CA ILE A 229 -27.50 -25.80 21.87
C ILE A 229 -28.02 -25.55 23.29
N GLU A 230 -28.14 -24.29 23.70
CA GLU A 230 -28.64 -23.93 25.03
C GLU A 230 -30.09 -24.39 25.23
N ARG A 231 -30.93 -24.20 24.20
CA ARG A 231 -32.31 -24.68 24.20
C ARG A 231 -32.40 -26.21 24.20
N ASP A 232 -31.64 -26.89 23.34
CA ASP A 232 -31.63 -28.35 23.27
C ASP A 232 -31.14 -28.97 24.60
N LEU A 233 -30.15 -28.34 25.24
CA LEU A 233 -29.67 -28.75 26.56
C LEU A 233 -30.72 -28.53 27.64
N HIS A 234 -31.44 -27.41 27.58
CA HIS A 234 -32.53 -27.11 28.50
C HIS A 234 -33.67 -28.14 28.37
N ASP A 235 -34.06 -28.47 27.13
CA ASP A 235 -35.11 -29.46 26.84
C ASP A 235 -34.71 -30.86 27.34
N ILE A 236 -33.44 -31.27 27.15
CA ILE A 236 -32.93 -32.55 27.67
C ILE A 236 -32.90 -32.58 29.20
N ALA A 237 -32.47 -31.48 29.84
CA ALA A 237 -32.46 -31.36 31.29
C ALA A 237 -33.88 -31.44 31.87
N GLN A 238 -34.84 -30.76 31.25
CA GLN A 238 -36.25 -30.81 31.63
C GLN A 238 -36.83 -32.23 31.49
N GLN A 239 -36.56 -32.93 30.39
CA GLN A 239 -37.03 -34.31 30.19
C GLN A 239 -36.48 -35.26 31.27
N ARG A 240 -35.19 -35.14 31.61
CA ARG A 240 -34.58 -35.96 32.67
C ARG A 240 -35.18 -35.67 34.04
N LEU A 241 -35.45 -34.40 34.36
CA LEU A 241 -36.12 -34.01 35.60
C LEU A 241 -37.54 -34.56 35.69
N VAL A 242 -38.33 -34.46 34.62
CA VAL A 242 -39.70 -34.99 34.58
C VAL A 242 -39.70 -36.52 34.73
N ALA A 243 -38.82 -37.22 34.01
CA ALA A 243 -38.69 -38.67 34.12
C ALA A 243 -38.30 -39.11 35.54
N LEU A 244 -37.34 -38.42 36.17
CA LEU A 244 -36.91 -38.71 37.54
C LEU A 244 -38.03 -38.46 38.54
N THR A 245 -38.76 -37.34 38.40
CA THR A 245 -39.89 -36.99 39.27
C THR A 245 -41.01 -38.02 39.16
N MET A 246 -41.28 -38.53 37.95
CA MET A 246 -42.26 -39.59 37.70
C MET A 246 -41.85 -40.93 38.31
N GLN A 247 -40.57 -41.32 38.18
CA GLN A 247 -40.03 -42.54 38.80
C GLN A 247 -40.14 -42.50 40.33
N ILE A 248 -39.81 -41.36 40.96
CA ILE A 248 -39.98 -41.16 42.40
C ILE A 248 -41.48 -41.21 42.79
N GLY A 249 -42.36 -40.64 41.97
CA GLY A 249 -43.81 -40.69 42.17
C GLY A 249 -44.40 -42.12 42.13
N MET A 250 -43.91 -42.96 41.21
CA MET A 250 -44.31 -44.37 41.13
C MET A 250 -43.75 -45.20 42.29
N ALA A 251 -42.47 -45.04 42.65
CA ALA A 251 -41.87 -45.72 43.79
C ALA A 251 -42.58 -45.39 45.13
N ARG A 252 -43.21 -44.22 45.22
CA ARG A 252 -44.05 -43.83 46.37
C ARG A 252 -45.36 -44.62 46.44
N LEU A 253 -45.97 -44.97 45.32
CA LEU A 253 -47.25 -45.70 45.29
C LEU A 253 -47.09 -47.17 45.68
N ASP A 254 -45.91 -47.75 45.49
CA ASP A 254 -45.59 -49.13 45.84
C ASP A 254 -45.23 -49.33 47.33
N LEU A 255 -45.17 -48.26 48.14
CA LEU A 255 -44.82 -48.31 49.56
C LEU A 255 -46.07 -48.25 50.48
N PRO A 256 -46.17 -49.11 51.52
CA PRO A 256 -47.25 -49.04 52.51
C PRO A 256 -47.23 -47.72 53.30
N SER A 257 -48.40 -47.11 53.51
CA SER A 257 -48.57 -45.78 54.13
C SER A 257 -48.09 -45.64 55.59
N SER A 258 -47.74 -46.75 56.23
CA SER A 258 -47.24 -46.82 57.61
C SER A 258 -45.71 -47.01 57.73
N SER A 259 -44.97 -46.99 56.62
CA SER A 259 -43.51 -47.18 56.62
C SER A 259 -42.73 -45.87 56.83
N PRO A 260 -41.70 -45.83 57.70
CA PRO A 260 -40.78 -44.70 57.84
C PRO A 260 -40.13 -44.25 56.51
N ALA A 261 -39.98 -45.18 55.57
CA ALA A 261 -39.42 -44.93 54.24
C ALA A 261 -40.32 -44.03 53.36
N ALA A 262 -41.65 -44.10 53.53
CA ALA A 262 -42.59 -43.28 52.77
C ALA A 262 -42.51 -41.79 53.18
N ALA A 263 -42.26 -41.51 54.46
CA ALA A 263 -42.06 -40.16 54.97
C ALA A 263 -40.73 -39.54 54.49
N ALA A 264 -39.64 -40.32 54.48
CA ALA A 264 -38.34 -39.89 53.97
C ALA A 264 -38.39 -39.57 52.46
N MET A 265 -39.12 -40.38 51.68
CA MET A 265 -39.29 -40.17 50.23
C MET A 265 -40.18 -38.96 49.91
N SER A 266 -41.17 -38.65 50.76
CA SER A 266 -41.98 -37.43 50.67
C SER A 266 -41.13 -36.17 50.85
N CYS A 267 -40.24 -36.14 51.84
CA CYS A 267 -39.37 -35.00 52.09
C CYS A 267 -38.41 -34.76 50.91
N ALA A 268 -37.82 -35.83 50.36
CA ALA A 268 -36.93 -35.75 49.20
C ALA A 268 -37.64 -35.28 47.92
N HIS A 269 -38.88 -35.70 47.68
CA HIS A 269 -39.69 -35.28 46.52
C HIS A 269 -40.09 -33.79 46.61
N ASP A 270 -40.51 -33.32 47.79
CA ASP A 270 -40.84 -31.90 48.00
C ASP A 270 -39.60 -31.00 47.89
N GLN A 271 -38.42 -31.50 48.26
CA GLN A 271 -37.15 -30.78 48.07
C GLN A 271 -36.74 -30.68 46.60
N ALA A 272 -36.99 -31.70 45.78
CA ALA A 272 -36.75 -31.66 44.34
C ALA A 272 -37.71 -30.72 43.59
N LYS A 273 -38.90 -30.47 44.15
CA LYS A 273 -39.92 -29.58 43.55
C LYS A 273 -39.71 -28.09 43.87
N ARG A 274 -38.86 -27.77 44.85
CA ARG A 274 -38.48 -26.38 45.16
C ARG A 274 -37.30 -25.97 44.27
N PRO A 275 -37.44 -24.95 43.39
CA PRO A 275 -36.29 -24.41 42.66
C PRO A 275 -35.30 -23.85 43.68
N GLY A 276 -34.05 -24.33 43.66
CA GLY A 276 -33.00 -23.81 44.52
C GLY A 276 -32.76 -22.31 44.23
N PRO A 277 -32.63 -21.46 45.25
CA PRO A 277 -32.34 -20.04 45.04
C PRO A 277 -30.88 -19.90 44.60
N GLY A 278 -30.62 -19.57 43.34
CA GLY A 278 -29.24 -19.24 42.93
C GLY A 278 -28.80 -19.38 41.48
N TRP A 279 -29.70 -19.38 40.49
CA TRP A 279 -29.29 -19.46 39.07
C TRP A 279 -30.08 -18.46 38.21
N TRP A 280 -29.72 -17.18 38.33
CA TRP A 280 -29.95 -16.13 37.34
C TRP A 280 -28.73 -15.23 37.31
#